data_AF-A0A8C9EL02-F1
#
_entry.id   AF-A0A8C9EL02-F1
#
_cell.length_a   1.000
_cell.length_b   1.000
_cell.length_c   1.000
_cell.angle_alpha   90.00
_cell.angle_beta   90.00
_cell.angle_gamma   90.00
#
_symmetry.space_group_name_H-M   'P 1'
#
loop_
_entity.id
_entity.type
_entity.pdbx_description
1 polymer ?
#
loop_
_entity_poly.entity_id
_entity_poly.type
_entity_poly.pdbx_seq_one_letter_code
_entity_poly.pdbx_strand_id
1 'polypeptide(L)'
;MPLRCCCRREMCCSATGRKSSPCRAQSPKRGGEWCRCFPIGCNVENACYSLGVCAERIAIQKAISEGHTSFRAMAIASDMSDFITPCGACRQVMREFGTDWNLYLTKPDGTYIVKTLQELLPLSFGPEDLQKA
;
A
#
# COMPACT_ATOMS: atom_id res chain seq x y z
N MET A 1 10.84 13.90 14.00
CA MET A 1 9.40 13.93 14.38
C MET A 1 8.91 12.50 14.57
N PRO A 2 8.09 12.19 15.59
CA PRO A 2 7.76 10.81 15.94
C PRO A 2 6.76 10.21 14.95
N LEU A 3 7.17 9.13 14.26
CA LEU A 3 6.31 8.28 13.44
C LEU A 3 5.54 7.32 14.37
N ARG A 4 4.20 7.37 14.39
CA ARG A 4 3.36 6.43 15.14
C ARG A 4 2.55 5.57 14.16
N CYS A 5 2.58 4.24 14.32
CA CYS A 5 1.68 3.32 13.63
C CYS A 5 0.50 3.00 14.52
N CYS A 6 -0.72 3.20 14.03
CA CYS A 6 -1.91 2.62 14.62
C CYS A 6 -2.30 1.37 13.81
N CYS A 7 -2.24 0.18 14.40
CA CYS A 7 -2.65 -1.09 13.77
C CYS A 7 -3.64 -1.83 14.68
N ARG A 8 -4.90 -2.00 14.24
CA ARG A 8 -5.89 -2.90 14.86
C ARG A 8 -6.34 -3.98 13.86
N ARG A 9 -5.79 -5.18 14.09
CA ARG A 9 -6.26 -6.57 13.91
C ARG A 9 -7.10 -7.08 12.72
N GLU A 10 -7.68 -6.31 11.80
CA GLU A 10 -8.52 -6.94 10.74
C GLU A 10 -8.22 -6.55 9.29
N MET A 11 -7.27 -5.64 9.04
CA MET A 11 -6.82 -5.31 7.69
C MET A 11 -5.30 -5.34 7.60
N CYS A 12 -4.78 -6.08 6.62
CA CYS A 12 -3.35 -6.27 6.39
C CYS A 12 -2.73 -4.89 6.10
N CYS A 13 -1.99 -4.36 7.08
CA CYS A 13 -1.59 -2.96 7.18
C CYS A 13 -0.08 -2.80 7.03
N SER A 14 0.35 -1.82 6.23
CA SER A 14 1.71 -1.30 6.13
C SER A 14 2.16 -0.73 7.49
N ALA A 15 2.91 -1.50 8.28
CA ALA A 15 3.45 -1.12 9.59
C ALA A 15 4.54 -0.04 9.58
N THR A 16 4.49 0.82 10.61
CA THR A 16 5.63 1.50 11.22
C THR A 16 5.96 0.86 12.58
N GLY A 17 7.26 0.85 12.93
CA GLY A 17 7.76 0.72 14.31
C GLY A 17 7.97 -0.70 14.87
N ARG A 18 9.23 -1.13 14.96
CA ARG A 18 9.71 -2.45 15.47
C ARG A 18 9.05 -2.89 16.79
N LYS A 19 8.49 -4.11 16.81
CA LYS A 19 8.98 -5.20 17.68
C LYS A 19 8.95 -6.52 16.93
N SER A 20 10.08 -7.22 17.05
CA SER A 20 10.45 -8.52 16.53
C SER A 20 9.40 -9.62 16.77
N SER A 21 8.63 -9.92 15.73
CA SER A 21 8.23 -11.29 15.41
C SER A 21 7.80 -11.30 13.94
N PRO A 22 8.33 -12.18 13.07
CA PRO A 22 7.65 -12.45 11.81
C PRO A 22 6.24 -12.88 12.19
N CYS A 23 5.24 -12.46 11.43
CA CYS A 23 3.88 -12.95 11.58
C CYS A 23 3.94 -14.49 11.51
N ARG A 24 4.10 -15.15 12.67
CA ARG A 24 4.17 -16.60 12.75
C ARG A 24 2.72 -17.02 12.63
N ALA A 25 2.41 -17.50 11.44
CA ALA A 25 1.22 -18.25 11.13
C ALA A 25 0.85 -19.15 12.32
N GLN A 26 -0.37 -18.97 12.82
CA GLN A 26 -1.22 -20.06 13.29
C GLN A 26 -2.60 -19.51 13.67
N SER A 27 -3.51 -19.57 12.70
CA SER A 27 -4.88 -20.03 12.98
C SER A 27 -5.42 -20.66 11.69
N PRO A 28 -6.07 -21.83 11.79
CA PRO A 28 -6.50 -22.59 10.62
C PRO A 28 -7.70 -21.93 9.98
N LYS A 29 -7.73 -22.03 8.66
CA LYS A 29 -8.79 -21.52 7.79
C LYS A 29 -10.09 -22.28 8.03
N ARG A 30 -11.21 -21.57 8.04
CA ARG A 30 -12.38 -22.05 7.29
C ARG A 30 -12.16 -21.61 5.83
N GLY A 31 -11.86 -22.56 4.93
CA GLY A 31 -11.88 -22.29 3.48
C GLY A 31 -10.54 -22.12 2.74
N GLY A 32 -9.47 -22.83 3.08
CA GLY A 32 -8.45 -23.22 2.08
C GLY A 32 -7.48 -22.18 1.47
N GLU A 33 -7.70 -20.86 1.52
CA GLU A 33 -6.77 -19.86 0.95
C GLU A 33 -5.87 -19.15 1.96
N TRP A 34 -4.54 -19.20 1.74
CA TRP A 34 -3.56 -18.62 2.66
C TRP A 34 -3.63 -17.12 2.48
N CYS A 35 -3.98 -16.36 3.52
CA CYS A 35 -3.72 -14.93 3.55
C CYS A 35 -2.19 -14.76 3.55
N ARG A 36 -1.57 -14.67 2.37
CA ARG A 36 -0.16 -14.31 2.25
C ARG A 36 -0.03 -12.92 2.89
N CYS A 37 0.75 -12.83 3.97
CA CYS A 37 1.10 -11.55 4.56
C CYS A 37 1.90 -10.77 3.54
N PHE A 38 1.34 -9.67 3.07
CA PHE A 38 1.96 -8.81 2.07
C PHE A 38 3.05 -7.94 2.70
N PRO A 39 4.04 -7.52 1.91
CA PRO A 39 5.09 -6.64 2.36
C PRO A 39 4.53 -5.28 2.78
N ILE A 40 5.16 -4.77 3.83
CA ILE A 40 4.79 -3.58 4.55
C ILE A 40 5.74 -2.44 4.15
N GLY A 41 5.22 -1.22 4.02
CA GLY A 41 6.01 0.00 3.86
C GLY A 41 5.58 1.14 4.79
N CYS A 42 6.47 2.11 4.95
CA CYS A 42 6.23 3.38 5.63
C CYS A 42 6.92 4.49 4.86
N ASN A 43 6.51 5.75 5.02
CA ASN A 43 7.25 6.84 4.40
C ASN A 43 8.65 6.97 5.00
N VAL A 44 9.62 7.28 4.16
CA VAL A 44 11.02 7.53 4.54
C VAL A 44 11.41 8.87 3.94
N GLU A 45 11.67 9.83 4.83
CA GLU A 45 11.98 11.21 4.47
C GLU A 45 13.48 11.45 4.36
N ASN A 46 13.85 12.53 3.71
CA ASN A 46 15.22 13.00 3.60
C ASN A 46 15.30 14.52 3.81
N ALA A 47 16.46 15.06 4.17
CA ALA A 47 16.68 16.50 4.28
C ALA A 47 16.45 17.22 2.93
N CYS A 48 16.83 16.57 1.82
CA CYS A 48 16.39 16.97 0.49
C CYS A 48 15.00 16.35 0.23
N TYR A 49 13.93 17.15 0.40
CA TYR A 49 12.55 16.65 0.41
C TYR A 49 12.13 15.90 -0.86
N SER A 50 12.73 16.18 -2.01
CA SER A 50 12.44 15.46 -3.26
C SER A 50 12.91 13.99 -3.24
N LEU A 51 13.81 13.61 -2.34
CA LEU A 51 14.31 12.24 -2.19
C LEU A 51 13.42 11.38 -1.26
N GLY A 52 12.35 11.96 -0.69
CA GLY A 52 11.40 11.25 0.14
C GLY A 52 10.62 10.18 -0.63
N VAL A 53 10.38 9.04 0.01
CA VAL A 53 9.62 7.93 -0.57
C VAL A 53 8.40 7.63 0.30
N CYS A 54 7.24 7.51 -0.34
CA CYS A 54 5.98 7.24 0.35
C CYS A 54 5.85 5.76 0.75
N ALA A 55 4.97 5.48 1.71
CA ALA A 55 4.74 4.15 2.25
C ALA A 55 4.32 3.13 1.18
N GLU A 56 3.45 3.55 0.26
CA GLU A 56 2.92 2.73 -0.83
C GLU A 56 4.03 2.27 -1.77
N ARG A 57 4.92 3.20 -2.14
CA ARG A 57 6.06 2.91 -3.02
C ARG A 57 7.03 1.93 -2.36
N ILE A 58 7.31 2.09 -1.07
CA ILE A 58 8.17 1.15 -0.34
C ILE A 58 7.55 -0.24 -0.25
N ALA A 59 6.24 -0.34 0.00
CA ALA A 59 5.54 -1.63 0.04
C ALA A 59 5.61 -2.35 -1.32
N ILE A 60 5.37 -1.62 -2.42
CA ILE A 60 5.44 -2.14 -3.79
C ILE A 60 6.86 -2.55 -4.16
N GLN A 61 7.84 -1.68 -3.93
CA GLN A 61 9.25 -1.95 -4.23
C GLN A 61 9.76 -3.18 -3.48
N LYS A 62 9.38 -3.32 -2.20
CA LYS A 62 9.71 -4.50 -1.42
C LYS A 62 9.10 -5.77 -2.01
N ALA A 63 7.81 -5.73 -2.36
CA ALA A 63 7.13 -6.86 -3.00
C ALA A 63 7.84 -7.32 -4.27
N ILE A 64 8.19 -6.36 -5.14
CA ILE A 64 8.86 -6.64 -6.40
C ILE A 64 10.24 -7.23 -6.16
N SER A 65 10.99 -6.71 -5.18
CA SER A 65 12.31 -7.26 -4.82
C SER A 65 12.25 -8.71 -4.32
N GLU A 66 11.10 -9.11 -3.79
CA GLU A 66 10.81 -10.49 -3.34
C GLU A 66 10.16 -11.34 -4.46
N GLY A 67 10.03 -10.80 -5.67
CA GLY A 67 9.48 -11.50 -6.84
C GLY A 67 7.95 -11.44 -6.98
N HIS A 68 7.28 -10.59 -6.20
CA HIS A 68 5.83 -10.39 -6.28
C HIS A 68 5.48 -9.20 -7.17
N THR A 69 4.87 -9.48 -8.32
CA THR A 69 4.49 -8.47 -9.32
C THR A 69 2.98 -8.35 -9.56
N SER A 70 2.18 -9.22 -8.95
CA SER A 70 0.71 -9.18 -9.02
C SER A 70 0.13 -8.74 -7.69
N PHE A 71 -0.72 -7.72 -7.74
CA PHE A 71 -1.36 -7.11 -6.58
C PHE A 71 -2.87 -7.06 -6.77
N ARG A 72 -3.62 -7.22 -5.68
CA ARG A 72 -5.09 -7.17 -5.67
C ARG A 72 -5.62 -5.96 -4.91
N ALA A 73 -4.92 -5.57 -3.85
CA ALA A 73 -5.36 -4.53 -2.94
C ALA A 73 -4.20 -3.92 -2.15
N MET A 74 -4.40 -2.70 -1.68
CA MET A 74 -3.53 -2.04 -0.71
C MET A 74 -4.36 -1.26 0.31
N ALA A 75 -3.97 -1.34 1.58
CA ALA A 75 -4.51 -0.48 2.63
C ALA A 75 -3.51 0.62 3.00
N ILE A 76 -4.00 1.84 3.17
CA ILE A 76 -3.20 3.01 3.46
C ILE A 76 -3.74 3.65 4.74
N ALA A 77 -2.85 3.85 5.70
CA ALA A 77 -3.17 4.43 7.00
C ALA A 77 -2.33 5.68 7.26
N SER A 78 -2.94 6.65 7.95
CA SER A 78 -2.29 7.87 8.43
C SER A 78 -2.98 8.36 9.69
N ASP A 79 -2.35 9.31 10.39
CA ASP A 79 -2.92 9.99 11.55
C ASP A 79 -3.83 11.19 11.16
N MET A 80 -4.14 11.37 9.87
CA MET A 80 -5.01 12.46 9.41
C MET A 80 -6.46 12.22 9.86
N SER A 81 -7.18 13.31 10.16
CA SER A 81 -8.60 13.24 10.54
C SER A 81 -9.52 12.80 9.41
N ASP A 82 -9.08 12.94 8.16
CA ASP A 82 -9.81 12.51 6.97
C ASP A 82 -9.14 11.32 6.26
N PHE A 83 -9.83 10.74 5.27
CA PHE A 83 -9.34 9.56 4.54
C PHE A 83 -8.03 9.88 3.82
N ILE A 84 -6.99 9.10 4.11
CA ILE A 84 -5.71 9.24 3.40
C ILE A 84 -5.85 8.79 1.96
N THR A 85 -5.53 9.66 1.01
CA THR A 85 -5.46 9.30 -0.41
C THR A 85 -4.01 9.16 -0.85
N PRO A 86 -3.67 8.15 -1.67
CA PRO A 86 -2.30 8.04 -2.21
C PRO A 86 -1.98 9.24 -3.10
N CYS A 87 -0.72 9.69 -3.06
CA CYS A 87 -0.28 10.78 -3.93
C CYS A 87 -0.23 10.35 -5.41
N GLY A 88 -0.21 11.30 -6.34
CA GLY A 88 -0.20 11.00 -7.78
C GLY A 88 0.95 10.09 -8.21
N ALA A 89 2.14 10.28 -7.62
CA ALA A 89 3.29 9.41 -7.90
C ALA A 89 3.06 7.96 -7.45
N CYS A 90 2.45 7.75 -6.28
CA CYS A 90 2.11 6.40 -5.81
C CYS A 90 1.06 5.74 -6.72
N ARG A 91 0.03 6.49 -7.14
CA ARG A 91 -0.98 5.99 -8.08
C ARG A 91 -0.35 5.54 -9.40
N GLN A 92 0.57 6.33 -9.93
CA GLN A 92 1.28 5.99 -11.17
C GLN A 92 2.16 4.75 -11.01
N VAL A 93 2.85 4.60 -9.87
CA VAL A 93 3.63 3.38 -9.59
C VAL A 93 2.73 2.15 -9.45
N MET A 94 1.58 2.26 -8.79
CA MET A 94 0.61 1.15 -8.73
C MET A 94 0.14 0.75 -10.13
N ARG A 95 -0.14 1.74 -10.98
CA ARG A 95 -0.64 1.57 -12.34
C ARG A 95 0.30 0.72 -13.21
N GLU A 96 1.61 0.85 -13.00
CA GLU A 96 2.63 0.06 -13.69
C GLU A 96 2.41 -1.46 -13.52
N PHE A 97 1.92 -1.86 -12.34
CA PHE A 97 1.72 -3.26 -11.97
C PHE A 97 0.26 -3.72 -12.09
N GLY A 98 -0.60 -2.93 -12.72
CA GLY A 98 -1.99 -3.28 -13.01
C GLY A 98 -2.96 -2.14 -12.76
N THR A 99 -4.14 -2.24 -13.37
CA THR A 99 -5.23 -1.26 -13.24
C THR A 99 -6.30 -1.68 -12.23
N ASP A 100 -6.45 -2.99 -12.00
CA ASP A 100 -7.44 -3.56 -11.08
C ASP A 100 -6.91 -3.66 -9.64
N TRP A 101 -6.86 -2.52 -8.97
CA TRP A 101 -6.48 -2.42 -7.56
C TRP A 101 -7.65 -1.96 -6.72
N ASN A 102 -7.85 -2.59 -5.56
CA ASN A 102 -8.71 -2.07 -4.51
C ASN A 102 -7.88 -1.33 -3.45
N LEU A 103 -8.12 -0.04 -3.30
CA LEU A 103 -7.41 0.83 -2.35
C LEU A 103 -8.30 1.13 -1.16
N TYR A 104 -7.88 0.65 0.01
CA TYR A 104 -8.55 0.88 1.28
C TYR A 104 -7.94 2.13 1.93
N LEU A 105 -8.69 3.21 1.89
CA LEU A 105 -8.29 4.51 2.41
C LEU A 105 -8.84 4.63 3.82
N THR A 106 -7.99 4.57 4.84
CA THR A 106 -8.44 4.47 6.23
C THR A 106 -8.36 5.79 6.99
N LYS A 107 -9.12 5.88 8.07
CA LYS A 107 -8.99 6.91 9.11
C LYS A 107 -8.47 6.31 10.42
N PRO A 108 -7.96 7.14 11.35
CA PRO A 108 -7.50 6.71 12.68
C PRO A 108 -8.59 6.04 13.53
N ASP A 109 -9.87 6.37 13.28
CA ASP A 109 -11.03 5.77 13.96
C ASP A 109 -11.34 4.33 13.49
N GLY A 110 -10.62 3.85 12.47
CA GLY A 110 -10.79 2.52 11.88
C GLY A 110 -11.83 2.46 10.76
N THR A 111 -12.51 3.57 10.44
CA THR A 111 -13.36 3.64 9.25
C THR A 111 -12.50 3.68 7.98
N TYR A 112 -13.05 3.21 6.87
CA TYR A 112 -12.36 3.23 5.58
C TYR A 112 -13.35 3.38 4.43
N ILE A 113 -12.86 3.89 3.32
CA ILE A 113 -13.54 3.80 2.02
C ILE A 113 -12.68 2.96 1.07
N VAL A 114 -13.36 2.28 0.15
CA VAL A 114 -12.69 1.52 -0.91
C VAL A 114 -12.85 2.29 -2.21
N LYS A 115 -11.73 2.48 -2.91
CA LYS A 115 -11.69 3.06 -4.25
C LYS A 115 -10.85 2.18 -5.17
N THR A 116 -11.20 2.16 -6.44
CA THR A 116 -10.36 1.51 -7.44
C THR A 116 -9.24 2.45 -7.88
N LEU A 117 -8.13 1.91 -8.37
CA LEU A 117 -7.08 2.75 -8.95
C LEU A 117 -7.58 3.51 -10.17
N GLN A 118 -8.47 2.93 -10.98
CA GLN A 118 -9.08 3.59 -12.13
C GLN A 118 -9.89 4.85 -11.74
N GLU A 119 -10.61 4.81 -10.61
CA GLU A 119 -11.32 5.98 -10.08
C GLU A 119 -10.36 7.07 -9.60
N LEU A 120 -9.20 6.67 -9.06
CA LEU A 120 -8.22 7.60 -8.50
C LEU A 120 -7.24 8.13 -9.56
N LEU A 121 -7.10 7.46 -10.70
CA LEU A 121 -6.22 7.86 -11.80
C LEU A 121 -6.90 7.57 -13.15
N PRO A 122 -7.96 8.33 -13.51
CA PRO A 122 -8.68 8.12 -14.77
C PRO A 122 -7.79 8.47 -15.97
N LEU A 123 -7.97 7.75 -17.08
CA LEU A 123 -7.24 7.96 -18.33
C LEU A 123 -5.71 7.98 -18.13
N SER A 124 -5.21 7.10 -17.26
CA SER A 124 -3.81 7.07 -16.84
C SER A 124 -2.86 6.70 -17.98
N PHE A 125 -1.75 7.41 -18.09
CA PHE A 125 -0.59 7.01 -18.90
C PHE A 125 -0.07 5.65 -18.43
N GLY A 126 0.37 4.79 -19.35
CA GLY A 126 0.85 3.45 -19.02
C GLY A 126 1.81 2.79 -19.99
N PRO A 127 2.18 1.51 -19.72
CA PRO A 127 3.02 0.72 -20.61
C PRO A 127 2.51 0.65 -22.05
N GLU A 128 1.19 0.68 -22.26
CA GLU A 128 0.57 0.68 -23.59
C GLU A 128 0.84 1.96 -24.40
N ASP A 129 1.17 3.08 -23.76
CA ASP A 129 1.44 4.34 -24.46
C ASP A 129 2.89 4.41 -24.96
N LEU A 130 3.80 3.68 -24.31
CA LEU A 130 5.19 3.54 -24.75
C LEU A 130 5.33 2.69 -26.02
N GLN A 131 4.34 1.82 -26.30
CA GLN A 131 4.33 0.95 -27.48
C GLN A 131 3.82 1.64 -28.75
N LYS A 132 3.26 2.85 -28.62
CA LYS A 132 2.71 3.63 -29.75
C LYS A 132 3.72 4.62 -30.33
N ALA A 133 4.92 4.71 -29.75
CA ALA A 133 5.98 5.63 -30.10
C ALA A 133 6.97 5.03 -31.10
#